data_AF-A0A3M7SVU8-F1
#
_entry.id   AF-A0A3M7SVU8-F1
#
_cell.length_a   1.000
_cell.length_b   1.000
_cell.length_c   1.000
_cell.angle_alpha   90.00
_cell.angle_beta   90.00
_cell.angle_gamma   90.00
#
_symmetry.space_group_name_H-M   'P 1'
#
loop_
_entity.id
_entity.type
_entity.pdbx_description
1 polymer ?
#
loop_
_entity_poly.entity_id
_entity_poly.type
_entity_poly.pdbx_seq_one_letter_code
_entity_poly.pdbx_strand_id
1 'polypeptide(L)'
;MIEDIKKIVMKCSTCQRNGKPVKNYHPALATDVSNAFKRVCVDLVLGLSESDEGYVGVMIIVEFLTKYPFAKPIRKKECNLFGPFEELLSDQGKEFCNQIMDELSKNIGFNHITTSAYNPRTNGITERFNQTLIEAFRKLSEANIRKWHVYLPYVLMAYRSRIHNSTGFSPYELLFGRKMIPFTNWREDNDESQAILKRSEEIRNLIDNVHPEAA
;
A
#
# COMPACT_ATOMS: atom_id res chain seq x y z
N MET A 1 -41.93 8.27 -29.02
CA MET A 1 -40.87 7.73 -29.91
C MET A 1 -39.56 7.48 -29.17
N ILE A 2 -38.81 8.49 -28.72
CA ILE A 2 -37.55 8.27 -27.98
C ILE A 2 -37.78 7.55 -26.64
N GLU A 3 -38.83 7.92 -25.90
CA GLU A 3 -39.19 7.25 -24.63
C GLU A 3 -39.58 5.77 -24.82
N ASP A 4 -40.20 5.43 -25.94
CA ASP A 4 -40.61 4.06 -26.24
C ASP A 4 -39.40 3.20 -26.62
N ILE A 5 -38.47 3.78 -27.39
CA ILE A 5 -37.18 3.15 -27.69
C ILE A 5 -36.40 2.89 -26.39
N LYS A 6 -36.33 3.86 -25.47
CA LYS A 6 -35.71 3.65 -24.15
C LYS A 6 -36.36 2.50 -23.38
N LYS A 7 -37.70 2.44 -23.34
CA LYS A 7 -38.42 1.37 -22.64
C LYS A 7 -38.14 -0.02 -23.24
N ILE A 8 -38.03 -0.11 -24.56
CA ILE A 8 -37.68 -1.36 -25.26
C ILE A 8 -36.25 -1.77 -24.94
N VAL A 9 -35.30 -0.84 -25.01
CA VAL A 9 -33.87 -1.09 -24.71
C VAL A 9 -33.67 -1.47 -23.24
N MET A 10 -34.41 -0.87 -22.31
CA MET A 10 -34.37 -1.20 -20.87
C MET A 10 -34.91 -2.60 -20.56
N LYS A 11 -35.87 -3.11 -21.34
CA LYS A 11 -36.43 -4.46 -21.16
C LYS A 11 -35.68 -5.56 -21.90
N CYS A 12 -34.79 -5.20 -22.83
CA CYS A 12 -34.02 -6.16 -23.62
C CYS A 12 -32.84 -6.72 -22.81
N SER A 13 -32.91 -8.00 -22.41
CA SER A 13 -31.87 -8.67 -21.63
C SER A 13 -30.49 -8.66 -22.30
N THR A 14 -30.45 -8.80 -23.63
CA THR A 14 -29.21 -8.73 -24.42
C THR A 14 -28.58 -7.33 -24.38
N CYS A 15 -29.38 -6.27 -24.50
CA CYS A 15 -28.89 -4.89 -24.41
C CYS A 15 -28.46 -4.52 -22.99
N GLN A 16 -29.17 -4.99 -21.96
CA GLN A 16 -28.82 -4.72 -20.57
C GLN A 16 -27.53 -5.44 -20.13
N ARG A 17 -27.28 -6.66 -20.63
CA ARG A 17 -26.06 -7.43 -20.32
C ARG A 17 -24.82 -6.93 -21.04
N ASN A 18 -24.97 -6.45 -22.28
CA ASN A 18 -23.85 -6.02 -23.12
C ASN A 18 -23.68 -4.49 -23.18
N GLY A 19 -24.57 -3.74 -22.54
CA GLY A 19 -24.48 -2.31 -22.41
C GLY A 19 -23.24 -1.90 -21.60
N LYS A 20 -22.71 -0.70 -21.84
CA LYS A 20 -21.64 -0.15 -20.99
C LYS A 20 -22.15 -0.11 -19.55
N PRO A 21 -21.40 -0.66 -18.57
CA PRO A 21 -21.80 -0.60 -17.18
C PRO A 21 -21.99 0.86 -16.78
N VAL A 22 -23.14 1.15 -16.17
CA VAL A 22 -23.37 2.46 -15.56
C VAL A 22 -22.28 2.64 -14.51
N LYS A 23 -21.45 3.67 -14.67
CA LYS A 23 -20.47 4.04 -13.64
C LYS A 23 -21.26 4.55 -12.43
N ASN A 24 -21.63 3.64 -11.54
CA ASN A 24 -22.15 4.02 -10.23
C ASN A 24 -21.00 4.71 -9.49
N TYR A 25 -21.10 6.02 -9.35
CA TYR A 25 -20.21 6.80 -8.52
C TYR A 25 -20.54 6.45 -7.07
N HIS A 26 -19.78 5.52 -6.50
CA HIS A 26 -19.78 5.32 -5.06
C HIS A 26 -18.69 6.22 -4.49
N PRO A 27 -19.03 7.25 -3.68
CA PRO A 27 -18.03 8.03 -2.97
C PRO A 27 -17.12 7.05 -2.22
N ALA A 28 -15.80 7.29 -2.28
CA ALA A 28 -14.87 6.54 -1.47
C ALA A 28 -15.10 6.95 -0.02
N LEU A 29 -15.75 6.08 0.76
CA LEU A 29 -15.83 6.28 2.21
C LEU A 29 -14.40 6.20 2.75
N ALA A 30 -13.98 7.26 3.45
CA ALA A 30 -12.71 7.26 4.16
C ALA A 30 -12.73 6.09 5.15
N THR A 31 -11.66 5.30 5.14
CA THR A 31 -11.54 4.23 6.13
C THR A 31 -10.91 4.83 7.38
N ASP A 32 -11.59 4.70 8.51
CA ASP A 32 -11.21 5.35 9.76
C ASP A 32 -9.98 4.68 10.40
N VAL A 33 -8.80 5.13 9.97
CA VAL A 33 -7.50 4.72 10.51
C VAL A 33 -6.82 5.96 11.06
N SER A 34 -6.96 6.18 12.37
CA SER A 34 -6.49 7.38 13.07
C SER A 34 -5.06 7.28 13.61
N ASN A 35 -4.52 6.07 13.76
CA ASN A 35 -3.20 5.83 14.33
C ASN A 35 -2.30 5.03 13.38
N ALA A 36 -1.01 5.36 13.36
CA ALA A 36 -0.01 4.55 12.66
C ALA A 36 0.00 3.12 13.22
N PHE A 37 0.15 2.14 12.33
CA PHE A 37 0.11 0.70 12.65
C PHE A 37 -1.24 0.18 13.16
N LYS A 38 -2.30 0.99 13.24
CA LYS A 38 -3.65 0.45 13.44
C LYS A 38 -3.99 -0.51 12.29
N ARG A 39 -3.66 -0.15 11.05
CA ARG A 39 -3.85 -1.01 9.89
C ARG A 39 -2.61 -1.09 9.03
N VAL A 40 -2.26 -2.30 8.61
CA VAL A 40 -1.24 -2.55 7.58
C VAL A 40 -1.86 -3.34 6.43
N CYS A 41 -1.39 -3.10 5.21
CA CYS A 41 -1.79 -3.86 4.03
C CYS A 41 -0.64 -4.77 3.60
N VAL A 42 -0.90 -6.06 3.41
CA VAL A 42 0.08 -7.02 2.91
C VAL A 42 -0.27 -7.48 1.50
N ASP A 43 0.74 -7.62 0.66
CA ASP A 43 0.62 -8.15 -0.69
C ASP A 43 1.93 -8.82 -1.15
N LEU A 44 1.84 -9.68 -2.17
CA LEU A 44 2.98 -10.35 -2.78
C LEU A 44 3.11 -9.95 -4.24
N VAL A 45 4.22 -9.29 -4.60
CA VAL A 45 4.62 -9.12 -6.00
C VAL A 45 5.37 -10.38 -6.44
N LEU A 46 4.70 -11.19 -7.26
CA LEU A 46 5.23 -12.42 -7.83
C LEU A 46 5.45 -12.29 -9.34
N GLY A 47 6.08 -13.30 -9.96
CA GLY A 47 6.33 -13.31 -11.41
C GLY A 47 7.52 -12.45 -11.84
N LEU A 48 8.36 -12.01 -10.89
CA LEU A 48 9.66 -11.43 -11.21
C LEU A 48 10.60 -12.53 -11.70
N SER A 49 11.57 -12.16 -12.56
CA SER A 49 12.63 -13.10 -12.93
C SER A 49 13.40 -13.54 -11.70
N GLU A 50 13.71 -14.83 -11.61
CA GLU A 50 14.52 -15.34 -10.51
C GLU A 50 15.86 -14.60 -10.44
N SER A 51 16.17 -14.07 -9.26
CA SER A 51 17.38 -13.32 -9.03
C SER A 51 18.62 -14.22 -8.94
N ASP A 52 19.82 -13.64 -9.02
CA ASP A 52 21.07 -14.37 -8.78
C ASP A 52 21.15 -15.02 -7.38
N GLU A 53 20.40 -14.51 -6.39
CA GLU A 53 20.28 -15.07 -5.03
C GLU A 53 19.04 -15.95 -4.78
N GLY A 54 18.33 -16.34 -5.87
CA GLY A 54 17.18 -17.24 -5.82
C GLY A 54 15.85 -16.62 -5.33
N TYR A 55 15.74 -15.29 -5.25
CA TYR A 55 14.47 -14.61 -4.99
C TYR A 55 13.55 -14.62 -6.22
N VAL A 56 12.26 -14.86 -6.00
CA VAL A 56 11.22 -15.01 -7.03
C VAL A 56 10.13 -13.93 -6.95
N GLY A 57 10.18 -13.08 -5.92
CA GLY A 57 9.18 -12.06 -5.67
C GLY A 57 9.53 -11.18 -4.49
N VAL A 58 8.59 -10.31 -4.13
CA VAL A 58 8.71 -9.39 -2.99
C VAL A 58 7.43 -9.46 -2.15
N MET A 59 7.58 -9.70 -0.85
CA MET A 59 6.51 -9.47 0.11
C MET A 59 6.53 -8.00 0.52
N ILE A 60 5.36 -7.38 0.50
CA ILE A 60 5.17 -5.96 0.74
C ILE A 60 4.19 -5.82 1.90
N ILE A 61 4.53 -4.94 2.84
CA ILE A 61 3.66 -4.51 3.92
C ILE A 61 3.63 -2.98 3.86
N VAL A 62 2.47 -2.36 3.69
CA VAL A 62 2.33 -0.90 3.67
C VAL A 62 1.56 -0.46 4.91
N GLU A 63 2.13 0.45 5.69
CA GLU A 63 1.42 1.09 6.80
C GLU A 63 0.32 2.00 6.21
N PHE A 64 -0.93 1.78 6.62
CA PHE A 64 -2.09 2.32 5.91
C PHE A 64 -2.18 3.84 6.01
N LEU A 65 -1.85 4.44 7.15
CA LEU A 65 -2.03 5.89 7.36
C LEU A 65 -0.95 6.69 6.63
N THR A 66 0.31 6.41 6.94
CA THR A 66 1.52 7.10 6.46
C THR A 66 1.90 6.70 5.03
N LYS A 67 1.32 5.61 4.50
CA LYS A 67 1.69 4.98 3.22
C LYS A 67 3.14 4.48 3.20
N TYR A 68 3.73 4.25 4.37
CA TYR A 68 5.12 3.82 4.48
C TYR A 68 5.27 2.34 4.09
N PRO A 69 6.03 2.00 3.03
CA PRO A 69 6.21 0.63 2.63
C PRO A 69 7.36 -0.02 3.40
N PHE A 70 7.14 -1.26 3.80
CA PHE A 70 8.15 -2.25 4.10
C PHE A 70 8.11 -3.32 3.01
N ALA A 71 9.28 -3.80 2.59
CA ALA A 71 9.33 -4.83 1.57
C ALA A 71 10.54 -5.73 1.79
N LYS A 72 10.37 -7.01 1.48
CA LYS A 72 11.41 -8.04 1.63
C LYS A 72 11.37 -8.98 0.42
N PRO A 73 12.53 -9.28 -0.21
CA PRO A 73 12.57 -10.25 -1.29
C PRO A 73 12.31 -11.65 -0.71
N ILE A 74 11.56 -12.47 -1.46
CA ILE A 74 11.10 -13.80 -1.04
C ILE A 74 11.53 -14.85 -2.06
N ARG A 75 11.92 -16.03 -1.57
CA ARG A 75 12.30 -17.19 -2.40
C ARG A 75 11.13 -18.14 -2.68
N LYS A 76 10.07 -18.00 -1.90
CA LYS A 76 8.85 -18.81 -1.98
C LYS A 76 7.65 -17.92 -1.70
N LYS A 77 6.47 -18.39 -2.09
CA LYS A 77 5.19 -17.73 -1.84
C LYS A 77 4.79 -17.90 -0.36
N GLU A 78 5.49 -17.20 0.52
CA GLU A 78 5.36 -17.28 1.97
C GLU A 78 5.13 -15.88 2.57
N CYS A 79 4.24 -15.79 3.55
CA CYS A 79 3.95 -14.57 4.28
C CYS A 79 4.62 -14.63 5.67
N ASN A 80 5.69 -13.85 5.86
CA ASN A 80 6.40 -13.75 7.14
C ASN A 80 6.16 -12.36 7.73
N LEU A 81 5.00 -12.17 8.35
CA LEU A 81 4.61 -10.89 8.94
C LEU A 81 5.54 -10.49 10.09
N PHE A 82 5.71 -9.18 10.27
CA PHE A 82 6.49 -8.60 11.35
C PHE A 82 5.88 -7.29 11.83
N GLY A 83 6.14 -6.97 13.10
CA GLY A 83 5.73 -5.72 13.74
C GLY A 83 4.38 -5.82 14.47
N PRO A 84 4.14 -4.93 15.45
CA PRO A 84 2.84 -4.79 16.08
C PRO A 84 1.90 -4.02 15.15
N PHE A 85 0.70 -4.54 14.94
CA PHE A 85 -0.41 -3.84 14.27
C PHE A 85 -1.73 -4.41 14.76
N GLU A 86 -2.79 -3.61 14.72
CA GLU A 86 -4.13 -4.04 15.18
C GLU A 86 -4.89 -4.78 14.08
N GLU A 87 -4.72 -4.38 12.82
CA GLU A 87 -5.44 -4.91 11.67
C GLU A 87 -4.50 -5.23 10.51
N LEU A 88 -4.62 -6.44 9.97
CA LEU A 88 -3.98 -6.84 8.73
C LEU A 88 -5.00 -6.85 7.60
N LEU A 89 -4.74 -6.11 6.54
CA LEU A 89 -5.51 -6.17 5.31
C LEU A 89 -4.75 -6.97 4.25
N SER A 90 -5.36 -7.99 3.67
CA SER A 90 -4.81 -8.73 2.53
C SER A 90 -5.87 -9.02 1.46
N ASP A 91 -5.43 -9.51 0.30
CA ASP A 91 -6.34 -10.18 -0.63
C ASP A 91 -6.79 -11.56 -0.10
N GLN A 92 -7.60 -12.28 -0.89
CA GLN A 92 -8.07 -13.63 -0.56
C GLN A 92 -7.11 -14.73 -1.02
N GLY A 93 -5.84 -14.42 -1.27
CA GLY A 93 -4.81 -15.38 -1.63
C GLY A 93 -4.65 -16.46 -0.57
N LYS A 94 -4.37 -17.70 -0.99
CA LYS A 94 -4.18 -18.86 -0.09
C LYS A 94 -3.00 -18.68 0.88
N GLU A 95 -2.05 -17.84 0.51
CA GLU A 95 -0.92 -17.39 1.34
C GLU A 95 -1.36 -16.60 2.57
N PHE A 96 -2.52 -15.94 2.50
CA PHE A 96 -3.08 -15.14 3.59
C PHE A 96 -4.28 -15.83 4.24
N CYS A 97 -5.06 -16.59 3.47
CA CYS A 97 -6.21 -17.35 3.95
C CYS A 97 -5.84 -18.81 4.21
N ASN A 98 -5.19 -19.09 5.34
CA ASN A 98 -4.82 -20.44 5.76
C ASN A 98 -4.80 -20.57 7.29
N GLN A 99 -4.76 -21.82 7.78
CA GLN A 99 -4.78 -22.11 9.22
C GLN A 99 -3.60 -21.48 9.98
N ILE A 100 -2.42 -21.36 9.34
CA ILE A 100 -1.25 -20.74 9.96
C ILE A 100 -1.54 -19.25 10.23
N MET A 101 -2.14 -18.56 9.27
CA MET A 101 -2.54 -17.15 9.42
C MET A 101 -3.65 -16.98 10.46
N ASP A 102 -4.61 -17.91 10.53
CA ASP A 102 -5.65 -17.89 11.57
C ASP A 102 -5.05 -18.07 12.98
N GLU A 103 -4.10 -19.01 13.13
CA GLU A 103 -3.39 -19.23 14.40
C GLU A 103 -2.49 -18.05 14.76
N LEU A 104 -1.82 -17.45 13.78
CA LEU A 104 -0.98 -16.26 13.97
C LEU A 104 -1.81 -15.06 14.42
N SER A 105 -2.97 -14.82 13.78
CA SER A 105 -3.92 -13.78 14.16
C SER A 105 -4.41 -13.98 15.59
N LYS A 106 -4.76 -15.20 16.00
CA LYS A 106 -5.18 -15.51 17.38
C LYS A 106 -4.06 -15.32 18.42
N ASN A 107 -2.84 -15.76 18.10
CA ASN A 107 -1.72 -15.72 19.03
C ASN A 107 -1.13 -14.31 19.21
N ILE A 108 -1.09 -13.52 18.13
CA ILE A 108 -0.59 -12.14 18.16
C ILE A 108 -1.70 -11.15 18.54
N GLY A 109 -2.95 -11.47 18.23
CA GLY A 109 -4.13 -10.65 18.57
C GLY A 109 -4.49 -9.58 17.54
N PHE A 110 -4.02 -9.69 16.29
CA PHE A 110 -4.46 -8.78 15.22
C PHE A 110 -5.72 -9.29 14.53
N ASN A 111 -6.56 -8.38 14.05
CA ASN A 111 -7.73 -8.68 13.23
C ASN A 111 -7.34 -8.83 11.76
N HIS A 112 -7.59 -9.99 11.16
CA HIS A 112 -7.33 -10.22 9.74
C HIS A 112 -8.56 -9.86 8.89
N ILE A 113 -8.40 -8.83 8.06
CA ILE A 113 -9.41 -8.32 7.14
C ILE A 113 -9.01 -8.75 5.73
N THR A 114 -9.92 -9.38 4.99
CA THR A 114 -9.70 -9.71 3.58
C THR A 114 -10.50 -8.78 2.67
N THR A 115 -9.91 -8.37 1.55
CA THR A 115 -10.64 -7.59 0.56
C THR A 115 -11.75 -8.41 -0.07
N SER A 116 -12.94 -7.83 -0.28
CA SER A 116 -13.93 -8.45 -1.16
C SER A 116 -13.43 -8.40 -2.61
N ALA A 117 -13.75 -9.44 -3.40
CA ALA A 117 -13.29 -9.59 -4.79
C ALA A 117 -13.64 -8.42 -5.74
N TYR A 118 -14.45 -7.45 -5.28
CA TYR A 118 -14.96 -6.32 -6.06
C TYR A 118 -14.73 -4.94 -5.41
N ASN A 119 -13.87 -4.80 -4.40
CA ASN A 119 -13.58 -3.50 -3.79
C ASN A 119 -12.11 -3.05 -4.03
N PRO A 120 -11.79 -2.53 -5.24
CA PRO A 120 -10.45 -2.02 -5.59
C PRO A 120 -9.97 -0.87 -4.69
N ARG A 121 -10.85 -0.31 -3.84
CA ARG A 121 -10.51 0.77 -2.91
C ARG A 121 -9.61 0.32 -1.77
N THR A 122 -9.86 -0.88 -1.23
CA THR A 122 -9.15 -1.34 -0.03
C THR A 122 -7.72 -1.79 -0.37
N ASN A 123 -7.48 -2.38 -1.55
CA ASN A 123 -6.14 -2.77 -1.98
C ASN A 123 -5.38 -1.69 -2.78
N GLY A 124 -6.04 -0.59 -3.14
CA GLY A 124 -5.47 0.43 -4.03
C GLY A 124 -4.23 1.18 -3.50
N ILE A 125 -3.91 1.05 -2.20
CA ILE A 125 -2.66 1.58 -1.62
C ILE A 125 -1.49 0.67 -2.00
N THR A 126 -1.63 -0.64 -1.76
CA THR A 126 -0.59 -1.62 -2.08
C THR A 126 -0.41 -1.73 -3.58
N GLU A 127 -1.51 -1.74 -4.36
CA GLU A 127 -1.45 -1.77 -5.84
C GLU A 127 -0.62 -0.61 -6.41
N ARG A 128 -0.79 0.61 -5.89
CA ARG A 128 -0.01 1.78 -6.33
C ARG A 128 1.48 1.65 -6.02
N PHE A 129 1.81 1.14 -4.83
CA PHE A 129 3.21 0.89 -4.49
C PHE A 129 3.80 -0.23 -5.35
N ASN A 130 3.06 -1.33 -5.58
CA ASN A 130 3.50 -2.44 -6.41
C ASN A 130 3.81 -1.99 -7.85
N GLN A 131 2.95 -1.18 -8.45
CA GLN A 131 3.20 -0.60 -9.78
C GLN A 131 4.49 0.22 -9.79
N THR A 132 4.68 1.08 -8.78
CA THR A 132 5.90 1.89 -8.65
C THR A 132 7.14 1.00 -8.52
N LEU A 133 7.06 -0.06 -7.71
CA LEU A 133 8.14 -1.00 -7.49
C LEU A 133 8.52 -1.75 -8.77
N ILE A 134 7.53 -2.31 -9.48
CA ILE A 134 7.72 -3.06 -10.73
C ILE A 134 8.33 -2.15 -11.80
N GLU A 135 7.82 -0.93 -11.95
CA GLU A 135 8.38 0.04 -12.89
C GLU A 135 9.82 0.43 -12.56
N ALA A 136 10.12 0.61 -11.27
CA ALA A 136 11.46 0.94 -10.83
C ALA A 136 12.44 -0.22 -11.10
N PHE A 137 12.04 -1.45 -10.81
CA PHE A 137 12.84 -2.62 -11.18
C PHE A 137 13.08 -2.70 -12.68
N ARG A 138 12.03 -2.57 -13.50
CA ARG A 138 12.18 -2.60 -14.97
C ARG A 138 13.22 -1.60 -15.49
N LYS A 139 13.31 -0.41 -14.88
CA LYS A 139 14.29 0.64 -15.26
C LYS A 139 15.68 0.36 -14.70
N LEU A 140 15.79 -0.05 -13.43
CA LEU A 140 17.08 -0.20 -12.75
C LEU A 140 17.80 -1.51 -13.09
N SER A 141 17.04 -2.56 -13.42
CA SER A 141 17.58 -3.87 -13.80
C SER A 141 17.56 -4.12 -15.31
N GLU A 142 17.48 -3.07 -16.13
CA GLU A 142 17.50 -3.18 -17.61
C GLU A 142 18.73 -3.95 -18.11
N ALA A 143 19.91 -3.67 -17.56
CA ALA A 143 21.15 -4.34 -17.93
C ALA A 143 21.24 -5.80 -17.42
N ASN A 144 20.58 -6.11 -16.29
CA ASN A 144 20.50 -7.48 -15.77
C ASN A 144 19.27 -7.63 -14.87
N ILE A 145 18.23 -8.23 -15.42
CA ILE A 145 16.94 -8.43 -14.74
C ILE A 145 17.09 -9.22 -13.43
N ARG A 146 18.08 -10.13 -13.32
CA ARG A 146 18.32 -10.96 -12.12
C ARG A 146 18.86 -10.18 -10.93
N LYS A 147 19.26 -8.92 -11.11
CA LYS A 147 19.76 -8.05 -10.03
C LYS A 147 18.70 -7.12 -9.43
N TRP A 148 17.42 -7.29 -9.78
CA TRP A 148 16.33 -6.44 -9.27
C TRP A 148 16.35 -6.31 -7.73
N HIS A 149 16.68 -7.39 -7.01
CA HIS A 149 16.68 -7.44 -5.54
C HIS A 149 17.70 -6.49 -4.90
N VAL A 150 18.84 -6.26 -5.55
CA VAL A 150 19.88 -5.31 -5.09
C VAL A 150 19.34 -3.87 -5.08
N TYR A 151 18.39 -3.58 -5.97
CA TYR A 151 17.82 -2.24 -6.09
C TYR A 151 16.68 -1.95 -5.12
N LEU A 152 16.11 -2.98 -4.47
CA LEU A 152 14.97 -2.83 -3.57
C LEU A 152 15.18 -1.77 -2.46
N PRO A 153 16.33 -1.72 -1.74
CA PRO A 153 16.57 -0.69 -0.74
C PRO A 153 16.55 0.74 -1.31
N TYR A 154 17.06 0.93 -2.52
CA TYR A 154 17.08 2.23 -3.19
C TYR A 154 15.70 2.67 -3.63
N VAL A 155 14.89 1.75 -4.18
CA VAL A 155 13.49 2.03 -4.53
C VAL A 155 12.68 2.39 -3.29
N LEU A 156 12.86 1.64 -2.19
CA LEU A 156 12.21 1.95 -0.92
C LEU A 156 12.60 3.33 -0.40
N MET A 157 13.89 3.68 -0.39
CA MET A 157 14.35 5.00 0.03
C MET A 157 13.73 6.11 -0.84
N ALA A 158 13.75 5.95 -2.16
CA ALA A 158 13.18 6.93 -3.08
C ALA A 158 11.68 7.12 -2.86
N TYR A 159 10.95 6.02 -2.62
CA TYR A 159 9.51 6.08 -2.33
C TYR A 159 9.23 6.75 -0.99
N ARG A 160 9.96 6.35 0.07
CA ARG A 160 9.78 6.85 1.44
C ARG A 160 10.10 8.33 1.60
N SER A 161 11.03 8.87 0.80
CA SER A 161 11.44 10.28 0.86
C SER A 161 10.64 11.20 -0.07
N ARG A 162 9.88 10.64 -1.04
CA ARG A 162 9.11 11.44 -1.99
C ARG A 162 7.81 11.94 -1.36
N ILE A 163 7.52 13.22 -1.54
CA ILE A 163 6.23 13.82 -1.14
C ILE A 163 5.10 13.19 -1.98
N HIS A 164 4.08 12.67 -1.30
CA HIS A 164 2.90 12.12 -1.95
C HIS A 164 1.82 13.19 -2.11
N ASN A 165 1.26 13.32 -3.32
CA ASN A 165 0.19 14.31 -3.59
C ASN A 165 -1.05 14.12 -2.71
N SER A 166 -1.33 12.90 -2.25
CA SER A 166 -2.50 12.60 -1.42
C SER A 166 -2.36 13.12 0.02
N THR A 167 -1.14 13.24 0.54
CA THR A 167 -0.88 13.61 1.93
C THR A 167 -0.14 14.95 2.07
N GLY A 168 0.51 15.43 1.01
CA GLY A 168 1.38 16.62 1.06
C GLY A 168 2.72 16.38 1.76
N PHE A 169 2.96 15.16 2.26
CA PHE A 169 4.17 14.77 3.00
C PHE A 169 4.78 13.49 2.44
N SER A 170 6.05 13.24 2.78
CA SER A 170 6.68 11.97 2.46
C SER A 170 6.23 10.88 3.44
N PRO A 171 6.14 9.60 3.02
CA PRO A 171 5.80 8.52 3.93
C PRO A 171 6.73 8.43 5.15
N TYR A 172 8.03 8.68 4.95
CA TYR A 172 9.01 8.68 6.04
C TYR A 172 8.71 9.78 7.06
N GLU A 173 8.38 10.98 6.58
CA GLU A 173 8.07 12.12 7.43
C GLU A 173 6.82 11.86 8.27
N LEU A 174 5.78 11.28 7.68
CA LEU A 174 4.56 10.93 8.41
C LEU A 174 4.80 9.87 9.49
N LEU A 175 5.69 8.91 9.25
CA LEU A 175 5.94 7.84 10.21
C LEU A 175 6.94 8.21 11.31
N PHE A 176 7.98 8.98 10.98
CA PHE A 176 9.08 9.28 11.90
C PHE A 176 9.09 10.72 12.42
N GLY A 177 8.18 11.58 11.97
CA GLY A 177 8.11 12.98 12.41
C GLY A 177 9.23 13.88 11.87
N ARG A 178 10.06 13.37 10.94
CA ARG A 178 11.23 14.08 10.40
C ARG A 178 11.48 13.71 8.94
N LYS A 179 12.17 14.58 8.19
CA LYS A 179 12.54 14.26 6.81
C LYS A 179 13.56 13.12 6.76
N MET A 180 13.46 12.30 5.73
CA MET A 180 14.46 11.26 5.49
C MET A 180 15.76 11.92 5.03
N ILE A 181 16.88 11.60 5.66
CA ILE A 181 18.20 12.04 5.22
C ILE A 181 18.64 11.13 4.07
N PRO A 182 18.81 11.65 2.84
CA PRO A 182 19.31 10.85 1.73
C PRO A 182 20.78 10.48 1.92
N PHE A 183 21.25 9.43 1.26
CA PHE A 183 22.66 8.99 1.33
C PHE A 183 23.67 10.09 0.96
N THR A 184 23.26 11.09 0.16
CA THR A 184 24.13 12.21 -0.24
C THR A 184 24.53 13.12 0.93
N ASN A 185 23.71 13.19 1.98
CA ASN A 185 23.88 14.14 3.08
C ASN A 185 23.92 13.46 4.47
N TRP A 186 24.18 12.15 4.50
CA TRP A 186 24.13 11.33 5.73
C TRP A 186 25.11 11.75 6.83
N ARG A 187 26.22 12.42 6.48
CA ARG A 187 27.30 12.80 7.41
C ARG A 187 27.24 14.26 7.88
N GLU A 188 26.22 15.00 7.49
CA GLU A 188 26.06 16.38 7.94
C GLU A 188 25.44 16.39 9.34
N ASP A 189 26.18 16.90 10.33
CA ASP A 189 25.68 17.11 11.70
C ASP A 189 24.68 18.27 11.69
N ASN A 190 23.42 17.96 11.41
CA ASN A 190 22.31 18.89 11.61
C ASN A 190 21.67 18.57 12.97
N ASP A 191 21.91 19.42 13.98
CA ASP A 191 21.16 19.35 15.24
C ASP A 191 19.71 19.80 14.99
N GLU A 192 18.86 18.82 14.63
CA GLU A 192 17.46 19.03 14.32
C GLU A 192 16.52 18.75 15.50
N SER A 193 17.05 18.54 16.71
CA SER A 193 16.25 18.07 17.87
C SER A 193 15.00 18.93 18.13
N GLN A 194 15.15 20.26 18.07
CA GLN A 194 14.04 21.21 18.23
C GLN A 194 13.10 21.24 17.02
N ALA A 195 13.63 21.07 15.81
CA ALA A 195 12.83 21.00 14.60
C ALA A 195 11.97 19.72 14.57
N ILE A 196 12.50 18.58 15.03
CA ILE A 196 11.80 17.29 15.11
C ILE A 196 10.63 17.38 16.09
N LEU A 197 10.82 18.01 17.26
CA LEU A 197 9.75 18.18 18.26
C LEU A 197 8.61 19.04 17.73
N LYS A 198 8.94 20.23 17.21
CA LYS A 198 7.96 21.13 16.59
C LYS A 198 7.24 20.47 15.42
N ARG A 199 7.96 19.71 14.61
CA ARG A 199 7.40 19.00 13.46
C ARG A 199 6.49 17.85 13.86
N SER A 200 6.81 17.14 14.92
CA SER A 200 5.97 16.07 15.46
C SER A 200 4.63 16.60 15.94
N GLU A 201 4.59 17.80 16.52
CA GLU A 201 3.33 18.49 16.87
C GLU A 201 2.54 18.90 15.63
N GLU A 202 3.19 19.45 14.60
CA GLU A 202 2.55 19.80 13.33
C GLU A 202 1.94 18.56 12.64
N ILE A 203 2.67 17.45 12.58
CA ILE A 203 2.18 16.20 11.97
C ILE A 203 1.02 15.63 12.77
N ARG A 204 1.05 15.68 14.11
CA ARG A 204 -0.08 15.25 14.94
C ARG A 204 -1.33 16.08 14.61
N ASN A 205 -1.20 17.40 14.58
CA ASN A 205 -2.30 18.30 14.19
C ASN A 205 -2.78 18.03 12.75
N LEU A 206 -1.90 17.68 11.82
CA LEU A 206 -2.27 17.35 10.45
C LEU A 206 -2.99 16.00 10.34
N ILE A 207 -2.57 14.99 11.08
CA ILE A 207 -3.27 13.70 11.18
C ILE A 207 -4.69 13.94 11.69
N ASP A 208 -4.85 14.80 12.70
CA ASP A 208 -6.15 15.17 13.25
C ASP A 208 -7.01 15.96 12.25
N ASN A 209 -6.41 16.78 11.38
CA ASN A 209 -7.12 17.65 10.44
C ASN A 209 -7.38 17.05 9.05
N VAL A 210 -6.70 15.97 8.64
CA VAL A 210 -6.93 15.30 7.34
C VAL A 210 -8.17 14.41 7.37
N HIS A 211 -8.78 14.19 8.56
CA HIS A 211 -10.03 13.44 8.73
C HIS A 211 -11.10 14.20 9.55
N PRO A 212 -11.70 15.29 9.04
CA PRO A 212 -12.73 16.03 9.77
C PRO A 212 -14.09 15.31 9.88
N GLU A 213 -14.28 14.15 9.24
CA GLU A 213 -15.53 13.36 9.32
C GLU A 213 -15.36 12.00 10.03
N ALA A 214 -14.29 11.85 10.83
CA ALA A 214 -14.07 10.67 11.69
C ALA A 214 -14.52 10.90 13.15
N ALA A 215 -15.57 11.70 13.35
CA ALA A 215 -16.26 11.89 14.62
C ALA A 215 -17.77 11.71 14.43
#